data_AF-A0A1I6R0D8-F1
#
_entry.id   AF-A0A1I6R0D8-F1
#
_cell.length_a   1.000
_cell.length_b   1.000
_cell.length_c   1.000
_cell.angle_alpha   90.00
_cell.angle_beta   90.00
_cell.angle_gamma   90.00
#
_symmetry.space_group_name_H-M   'P 1'
#
loop_
_entity.id
_entity.type
_entity.pdbx_description
1 polymer ?
#
loop_
_entity_poly.entity_id
_entity_poly.type
_entity_poly.pdbx_seq_one_letter_code
_entity_poly.pdbx_strand_id
1 'polypeptide(L)'
;MMSDAQTGGLKEWIYPSAFLICAGWVVWHIPAFILDWFRPESESLFLQISELHMRKGVLPNLGGLFGGFANVIDWVALILIPVFAYLGSRSVVVAPMEFERWRRWDRFALFIGRATMMMILAMTCVMLFEVFMRYAVEKPTKWANELTLWIAGFVFLCSGFYAMQQRCHIRISILYDVVPRPIRKLFDVLSTLMIVTFSVGLVFGSYKQVFINKLYRWEMFGTAFDPPIPATIQPMILIILMLISVQAIANLIADWHLDPEFYSHDEIDEDEIAAIKRSIGVE
;
A
#
# COMPACT_ATOMS: atom_id res chain seq x y z
N MET A 1 29.45 -0.06 -3.18
CA MET A 1 29.49 -1.49 -3.52
C MET A 1 28.14 -1.84 -4.11
N MET A 2 27.94 -1.49 -5.38
CA MET A 2 26.73 -1.88 -6.14
C MET A 2 26.80 -3.39 -6.29
N SER A 3 25.84 -4.08 -5.70
CA SER A 3 25.67 -5.51 -5.91
C SER A 3 25.12 -5.68 -7.32
N ASP A 4 25.84 -6.41 -8.19
CA ASP A 4 25.41 -6.92 -9.51
C ASP A 4 24.22 -7.89 -9.40
N ALA A 5 23.18 -7.53 -8.65
CA ALA A 5 21.96 -8.31 -8.54
C ALA A 5 21.08 -7.94 -9.73
N GLN A 6 20.91 -8.87 -10.67
CA GLN A 6 19.95 -8.74 -11.75
C GLN A 6 18.54 -8.58 -11.18
N THR A 7 17.84 -7.52 -11.59
CA THR A 7 16.42 -7.30 -11.33
C THR A 7 15.57 -8.32 -12.09
N GLY A 8 14.39 -8.67 -11.58
CA GLY A 8 13.48 -9.61 -12.23
C GLY A 8 13.61 -11.07 -11.78
N GLY A 9 14.27 -11.33 -10.64
CA GLY A 9 14.32 -12.68 -10.07
C GLY A 9 12.95 -13.19 -9.65
N LEU A 10 12.72 -14.51 -9.72
CA LEU A 10 11.44 -15.15 -9.33
C LEU A 10 10.95 -14.75 -7.93
N LYS A 11 11.88 -14.51 -7.00
CA LYS A 11 11.57 -14.10 -5.62
C LYS A 11 10.86 -12.73 -5.56
N GLU A 12 11.20 -11.80 -6.45
CA GLU A 12 10.60 -10.47 -6.52
C GLU A 12 9.15 -10.50 -7.00
N TRP A 13 8.75 -11.56 -7.69
CA TRP A 13 7.38 -11.81 -8.11
C TRP A 13 6.59 -12.61 -7.08
N ILE A 14 7.20 -13.68 -6.55
CA ILE A 14 6.53 -14.62 -5.66
C ILE A 14 6.18 -13.97 -4.32
N TYR A 15 7.12 -13.30 -3.66
CA TYR A 15 6.86 -12.80 -2.30
C TYR A 15 5.79 -11.69 -2.25
N PRO A 16 5.83 -10.66 -3.12
CA PRO A 16 4.78 -9.65 -3.13
C PRO A 16 3.43 -10.23 -3.55
N SER A 17 3.39 -11.15 -4.51
CA SER A 17 2.14 -11.82 -4.91
C SER A 17 1.55 -12.66 -3.77
N ALA A 18 2.37 -13.48 -3.10
CA ALA A 18 1.93 -14.29 -1.97
C ALA A 18 1.45 -13.42 -0.79
N PHE A 19 2.15 -12.31 -0.53
CA PHE A 19 1.71 -11.31 0.44
C PHE A 19 0.34 -10.73 0.09
N LEU A 20 0.12 -10.31 -1.15
CA LEU A 20 -1.17 -9.76 -1.60
C LEU A 20 -2.30 -10.77 -1.55
N ILE A 21 -2.04 -12.04 -1.88
CA ILE A 21 -3.05 -13.10 -1.79
C ILE A 21 -3.47 -13.30 -0.33
N CYS A 22 -2.50 -13.40 0.58
CA CYS A 22 -2.79 -13.55 2.01
C CYS A 22 -3.48 -12.30 2.58
N ALA A 23 -2.98 -11.11 2.24
CA ALA A 23 -3.55 -9.84 2.70
C ALA A 23 -4.96 -9.64 2.16
N GLY A 24 -5.19 -9.88 0.86
CA GLY A 24 -6.52 -9.80 0.25
C GLY A 24 -7.50 -10.80 0.85
N TRP A 25 -7.03 -12.03 1.14
CA TRP A 25 -7.84 -13.03 1.83
C TRP A 25 -8.26 -12.56 3.22
N VAL A 26 -7.30 -12.12 4.03
CA VAL A 26 -7.58 -11.64 5.40
C VAL A 26 -8.47 -10.41 5.36
N VAL A 27 -8.20 -9.44 4.48
CA VAL A 27 -9.02 -8.22 4.31
C VAL A 27 -10.47 -8.56 3.99
N TRP A 28 -10.71 -9.57 3.13
CA TRP A 28 -12.07 -10.02 2.85
C TRP A 28 -12.74 -10.70 4.06
N HIS A 29 -11.96 -11.41 4.89
CA HIS A 29 -12.45 -12.20 6.03
C HIS A 29 -12.32 -11.48 7.40
N ILE A 30 -11.99 -10.19 7.45
CA ILE A 30 -11.98 -9.39 8.69
C ILE A 30 -13.29 -9.52 9.51
N PRO A 31 -14.50 -9.64 8.93
CA PRO A 31 -15.72 -9.87 9.71
C PRO A 31 -15.62 -11.06 10.66
N ALA A 32 -14.97 -12.15 10.25
CA ALA A 32 -14.78 -13.33 11.09
C ALA A 32 -13.94 -12.99 12.33
N PHE A 33 -12.86 -12.26 12.15
CA PHE A 33 -11.99 -11.79 13.22
C PHE A 33 -12.66 -10.75 14.13
N ILE A 34 -13.52 -9.88 13.57
CA ILE A 34 -14.32 -8.95 14.37
C ILE A 34 -15.27 -9.73 15.29
N LEU A 35 -15.95 -10.74 14.77
CA LEU A 35 -16.88 -11.56 15.56
C LEU A 35 -16.16 -12.34 16.67
N ASP A 36 -14.94 -12.83 16.40
CA ASP A 36 -14.17 -13.65 17.34
C ASP A 36 -13.45 -12.83 18.42
N TRP A 37 -12.80 -11.72 18.05
CA TRP A 37 -11.99 -10.92 18.98
C TRP A 37 -12.71 -9.70 19.54
N PHE A 38 -13.61 -9.11 18.75
CA PHE A 38 -14.25 -7.83 19.06
C PHE A 38 -15.77 -7.96 18.97
N ARG A 39 -16.33 -9.00 19.58
CA ARG A 39 -17.75 -9.32 19.49
C ARG A 39 -18.64 -8.08 19.73
N PRO A 40 -19.50 -7.69 18.78
CA PRO A 40 -20.49 -6.63 18.97
C PRO A 40 -21.38 -6.83 20.19
N GLU A 41 -21.45 -5.81 21.04
CA GLU A 41 -22.33 -5.80 22.22
C GLU A 41 -23.81 -5.76 21.83
N SER A 42 -24.14 -5.01 20.77
CA SER A 42 -25.52 -4.97 20.26
C SER A 42 -25.82 -6.21 19.44
N GLU A 43 -26.87 -6.94 19.82
CA GLU A 43 -27.34 -8.15 19.13
C GLU A 43 -27.63 -7.89 17.64
N SER A 44 -28.24 -6.74 17.34
CA SER A 44 -28.53 -6.33 15.96
C SER A 44 -27.27 -6.24 15.09
N LEU A 45 -26.19 -5.63 15.58
CA LEU A 45 -24.93 -5.51 14.85
C LEU A 45 -24.23 -6.86 14.72
N PHE A 46 -24.28 -7.69 15.77
CA PHE A 46 -23.73 -9.04 15.73
C PHE A 46 -24.39 -9.88 14.64
N LEU A 47 -25.73 -9.84 14.56
CA LEU A 47 -26.50 -10.53 13.51
C LEU A 47 -26.16 -9.97 12.12
N GLN A 48 -26.05 -8.65 11.97
CA GLN A 48 -25.69 -8.03 10.70
C GLN A 48 -24.32 -8.52 10.18
N ILE A 49 -23.29 -8.52 11.03
CA ILE A 49 -21.92 -8.90 10.62
C ILE A 49 -21.82 -10.41 10.41
N SER A 50 -22.45 -11.23 11.26
CA SER A 50 -22.45 -12.68 11.11
C SER A 50 -23.20 -13.14 9.86
N GLU A 51 -24.36 -12.56 9.55
CA GLU A 51 -25.05 -12.85 8.29
C GLU A 51 -24.22 -12.43 7.08
N LEU A 52 -23.58 -11.26 7.14
CA LEU A 52 -22.72 -10.79 6.06
C LEU A 52 -21.53 -11.75 5.83
N HIS A 53 -20.89 -12.20 6.91
CA HIS A 53 -19.81 -13.19 6.84
C HIS A 53 -20.30 -14.51 6.22
N MET A 54 -21.47 -15.01 6.63
CA MET A 54 -22.04 -16.24 6.07
C MET A 54 -22.41 -16.09 4.58
N ARG A 55 -22.95 -14.94 4.17
CA ARG A 55 -23.33 -14.68 2.77
C ARG A 55 -22.13 -14.47 1.84
N LYS A 56 -21.04 -13.88 2.35
CA LYS A 56 -19.85 -13.53 1.57
C LYS A 56 -18.63 -14.43 1.83
N GLY A 57 -18.80 -15.47 2.65
CA GLY A 57 -17.76 -16.45 2.93
C GLY A 57 -17.34 -17.19 1.67
N VAL A 58 -16.04 -17.22 1.40
CA VAL A 58 -15.49 -17.91 0.22
C VAL A 58 -15.55 -19.44 0.41
N LEU A 59 -15.44 -19.91 1.65
CA LEU A 59 -15.44 -21.33 2.03
C LEU A 59 -16.50 -21.60 3.11
N PRO A 60 -17.81 -21.60 2.77
CA PRO A 60 -18.90 -21.64 3.75
C PRO A 60 -18.99 -22.96 4.54
N ASN A 61 -18.36 -24.03 4.06
CA ASN A 61 -18.40 -25.35 4.70
C ASN A 61 -17.23 -25.56 5.69
N LEU A 62 -16.26 -24.65 5.75
CA LEU A 62 -15.16 -24.75 6.71
C LEU A 62 -15.61 -24.10 8.02
N GLY A 63 -15.75 -24.90 9.07
CA GLY A 63 -16.04 -24.38 10.41
C GLY A 63 -14.91 -23.51 10.96
N GLY A 64 -15.26 -22.53 11.79
CA GLY A 64 -14.27 -21.71 12.48
C GLY A 64 -13.48 -22.51 13.51
N LEU A 65 -12.24 -22.09 13.74
CA LEU A 65 -11.37 -22.66 14.75
C LEU A 65 -11.82 -22.19 16.14
N PHE A 66 -11.56 -23.02 17.16
CA PHE A 66 -11.82 -22.69 18.57
C PHE A 66 -13.27 -22.32 18.90
N GLY A 67 -14.24 -22.75 18.07
CA GLY A 67 -15.65 -22.39 18.24
C GLY A 67 -15.99 -20.96 17.78
N GLY A 68 -15.06 -20.28 17.09
CA GLY A 68 -15.27 -18.98 16.46
C GLY A 68 -15.78 -19.07 15.02
N PHE A 69 -15.71 -17.94 14.32
CA PHE A 69 -16.03 -17.76 12.90
C PHE A 69 -14.79 -17.87 12.00
N ALA A 70 -13.62 -17.44 12.47
CA ALA A 70 -12.39 -17.47 11.67
C ALA A 70 -11.87 -18.91 11.53
N ASN A 71 -11.72 -19.35 10.29
CA ASN A 71 -11.37 -20.72 9.96
C ASN A 71 -9.85 -20.94 9.86
N VAL A 72 -9.41 -22.20 9.69
CA VAL A 72 -7.98 -22.56 9.62
C VAL A 72 -7.21 -21.75 8.57
N ILE A 73 -7.81 -21.48 7.42
CA ILE A 73 -7.18 -20.74 6.32
C ILE A 73 -7.04 -19.27 6.68
N ASP A 74 -8.04 -18.69 7.35
CA ASP A 74 -7.97 -17.29 7.82
C ASP A 74 -6.79 -17.09 8.78
N TRP A 75 -6.63 -18.01 9.74
CA TRP A 75 -5.50 -17.99 10.67
C TRP A 75 -4.14 -18.19 9.99
N VAL A 76 -4.06 -19.15 9.05
CA VAL A 76 -2.82 -19.38 8.28
C VAL A 76 -2.48 -18.15 7.44
N ALA A 77 -3.45 -17.57 6.73
CA ALA A 77 -3.25 -16.37 5.93
C ALA A 77 -2.77 -15.19 6.81
N LEU A 78 -3.37 -15.00 7.98
CA LEU A 78 -2.98 -13.96 8.93
C LEU A 78 -1.52 -14.10 9.39
N ILE A 79 -1.07 -15.32 9.69
CA ILE A 79 0.31 -15.60 10.10
C ILE A 79 1.29 -15.45 8.92
N LEU A 80 0.87 -15.81 7.71
CA LEU A 80 1.72 -15.72 6.52
C LEU A 80 1.96 -14.29 6.04
N ILE A 81 1.07 -13.33 6.31
CA ILE A 81 1.25 -11.91 5.98
C ILE A 81 2.58 -11.36 6.49
N PRO A 82 2.89 -11.36 7.80
CA PRO A 82 4.16 -10.84 8.30
C PRO A 82 5.36 -11.65 7.81
N VAL A 83 5.21 -12.96 7.59
CA VAL A 83 6.28 -13.82 7.06
C VAL A 83 6.65 -13.41 5.64
N PHE A 84 5.67 -13.29 4.74
CA PHE A 84 5.92 -12.86 3.37
C PHE A 84 6.35 -11.39 3.27
N ALA A 85 5.82 -10.51 4.12
CA ALA A 85 6.28 -9.13 4.20
C ALA A 85 7.76 -9.05 4.60
N TYR A 86 8.19 -9.86 5.58
CA TYR A 86 9.57 -9.91 6.05
C TYR A 86 10.53 -10.52 5.01
N LEU A 87 10.16 -11.68 4.45
CA LEU A 87 10.95 -12.34 3.39
C LEU A 87 11.04 -11.46 2.14
N GLY A 88 9.91 -10.88 1.74
CA GLY A 88 9.79 -9.93 0.65
C GLY A 88 10.71 -8.73 0.85
N SER A 89 10.61 -8.04 1.98
CA SER A 89 11.46 -6.88 2.33
C SER A 89 12.96 -7.21 2.35
N ARG A 90 13.34 -8.45 2.63
CA ARG A 90 14.76 -8.89 2.56
C ARG A 90 15.21 -9.23 1.14
N SER A 91 14.28 -9.63 0.27
CA SER A 91 14.57 -10.04 -1.09
C SER A 91 14.57 -8.92 -2.12
N VAL A 92 14.11 -7.72 -1.75
CA VAL A 92 14.02 -6.58 -2.66
C VAL A 92 15.40 -6.21 -3.21
N VAL A 93 15.53 -6.22 -4.54
CA VAL A 93 16.62 -5.55 -5.25
C VAL A 93 16.16 -4.16 -5.65
N VAL A 94 17.03 -3.19 -5.41
CA VAL A 94 16.80 -1.78 -5.79
C VAL A 94 17.08 -1.64 -7.27
N ALA A 95 16.12 -1.11 -8.00
CA ALA A 95 16.25 -0.90 -9.44
C ALA A 95 17.14 0.33 -9.73
N PRO A 96 17.82 0.40 -10.88
CA PRO A 96 18.72 1.52 -11.20
C PRO A 96 18.05 2.91 -11.19
N MET A 97 16.76 2.99 -11.49
CA MET A 97 15.99 4.25 -11.46
C MET A 97 15.44 4.61 -10.06
N GLU A 98 15.68 3.78 -9.06
CA GLU A 98 15.24 4.04 -7.68
C GLU A 98 16.31 4.78 -6.89
N PHE A 99 15.88 5.54 -5.89
CA PHE A 99 16.74 6.35 -5.04
C PHE A 99 17.92 5.54 -4.47
N GLU A 100 19.13 5.89 -4.92
CA GLU A 100 20.35 5.11 -4.70
C GLU A 100 20.79 5.05 -3.23
N ARG A 101 20.52 6.12 -2.47
CA ARG A 101 20.94 6.25 -1.06
C ARG A 101 19.93 5.64 -0.09
N TRP A 102 19.35 4.52 -0.46
CA TRP A 102 18.38 3.81 0.38
C TRP A 102 19.05 3.22 1.63
N ARG A 103 18.35 3.27 2.76
CA ARG A 103 18.78 2.69 4.04
C ARG A 103 18.01 1.41 4.32
N ARG A 104 18.48 0.63 5.31
CA ARG A 104 17.84 -0.64 5.70
C ARG A 104 16.35 -0.49 6.06
N TRP A 105 15.93 0.69 6.53
CA TRP A 105 14.56 0.97 6.96
C TRP A 105 13.64 1.23 5.77
N ASP A 106 14.19 1.67 4.64
CA ASP A 106 13.46 1.92 3.39
C ASP A 106 13.06 0.62 2.67
N ARG A 107 13.64 -0.52 3.05
CA ARG A 107 13.31 -1.84 2.47
C ARG A 107 11.83 -2.16 2.52
N PHE A 108 11.17 -1.76 3.61
CA PHE A 108 9.74 -1.99 3.75
C PHE A 108 8.95 -1.15 2.73
N ALA A 109 9.28 0.13 2.56
CA ALA A 109 8.65 0.98 1.56
C ALA A 109 8.90 0.48 0.12
N LEU A 110 10.11 0.02 -0.18
CA LEU A 110 10.43 -0.59 -1.47
C LEU A 110 9.62 -1.89 -1.70
N PHE A 111 9.45 -2.72 -0.67
CA PHE A 111 8.61 -3.91 -0.75
C PHE A 111 7.13 -3.56 -1.02
N ILE A 112 6.60 -2.54 -0.36
CA ILE A 112 5.25 -2.03 -0.64
C ILE A 112 5.16 -1.52 -2.09
N GLY A 113 6.21 -0.89 -2.62
CA GLY A 113 6.32 -0.54 -4.04
C GLY A 113 6.18 -1.76 -4.96
N ARG A 114 6.93 -2.84 -4.69
CA ARG A 114 6.84 -4.11 -5.45
C ARG A 114 5.47 -4.76 -5.33
N ALA A 115 4.85 -4.76 -4.15
CA ALA A 115 3.47 -5.22 -3.98
C ALA A 115 2.50 -4.37 -4.81
N THR A 116 2.67 -3.06 -4.82
CA THR A 116 1.84 -2.14 -5.62
C THR A 116 1.93 -2.43 -7.12
N MET A 117 3.13 -2.76 -7.63
CA MET A 117 3.31 -3.19 -9.02
C MET A 117 2.47 -4.44 -9.35
N MET A 118 2.44 -5.43 -8.46
CA MET A 118 1.61 -6.63 -8.63
C MET A 118 0.10 -6.31 -8.59
N MET A 119 -0.32 -5.33 -7.78
CA MET A 119 -1.71 -4.88 -7.76
C MET A 119 -2.13 -4.20 -9.08
N ILE A 120 -1.24 -3.40 -9.69
CA ILE A 120 -1.48 -2.79 -11.00
C ILE A 120 -1.66 -3.90 -12.05
N LEU A 121 -0.78 -4.90 -12.06
CA LEU A 121 -0.89 -6.04 -12.97
C LEU A 121 -2.23 -6.78 -12.80
N ALA A 122 -2.61 -7.08 -11.54
CA ALA A 122 -3.88 -7.73 -11.24
C ALA A 122 -5.08 -6.89 -11.72
N MET A 123 -5.06 -5.58 -11.50
CA MET A 123 -6.10 -4.66 -11.97
C MET A 123 -6.21 -4.65 -13.49
N THR A 124 -5.08 -4.62 -14.21
CA THR A 124 -5.05 -4.70 -15.67
C THR A 124 -5.65 -6.01 -16.17
N CYS A 125 -5.33 -7.15 -15.55
CA CYS A 125 -5.93 -8.43 -15.90
C CYS A 125 -7.45 -8.45 -15.70
N VAL A 126 -7.97 -7.88 -14.59
CA VAL A 126 -9.41 -7.77 -14.35
C VAL A 126 -10.09 -6.89 -15.40
N MET A 127 -9.47 -5.77 -15.78
CA MET A 127 -10.00 -4.88 -16.82
C MET A 127 -10.02 -5.54 -18.20
N LEU A 128 -8.96 -6.25 -18.57
CA LEU A 128 -8.91 -7.01 -19.83
C LEU A 128 -9.97 -8.11 -19.84
N PHE A 129 -10.18 -8.80 -18.72
CA PHE A 129 -11.24 -9.78 -18.56
C PHE A 129 -12.63 -9.15 -18.75
N GLU A 130 -12.89 -7.98 -18.15
CA GLU A 130 -14.16 -7.26 -18.32
C GLU A 130 -14.40 -6.82 -19.77
N VAL A 131 -13.37 -6.29 -20.44
CA VAL A 131 -13.44 -5.93 -21.87
C VAL A 131 -13.78 -7.17 -22.70
N PHE A 132 -13.12 -8.31 -22.45
CA PHE A 132 -13.43 -9.57 -23.13
C PHE A 132 -14.88 -10.02 -22.87
N MET A 133 -15.31 -10.05 -21.60
CA MET A 133 -16.66 -10.47 -21.23
C MET A 133 -17.74 -9.57 -21.83
N ARG A 134 -17.48 -8.26 -21.92
CA ARG A 134 -18.42 -7.28 -22.46
C ARG A 134 -18.53 -7.33 -23.98
N TYR A 135 -17.40 -7.42 -24.67
CA TYR A 135 -17.39 -7.27 -26.13
C TYR A 135 -17.35 -8.60 -26.89
N ALA A 136 -16.74 -9.65 -26.34
CA ALA A 136 -16.68 -10.96 -26.99
C ALA A 136 -17.82 -11.89 -26.54
N VAL A 137 -18.16 -11.85 -25.25
CA VAL A 137 -19.17 -12.75 -24.65
C VAL A 137 -20.53 -12.06 -24.46
N GLU A 138 -20.61 -10.73 -24.65
CA GLU A 138 -21.82 -9.92 -24.47
C GLU A 138 -22.47 -10.07 -23.08
N LYS A 139 -21.67 -10.42 -22.07
CA LYS A 139 -22.10 -10.64 -20.68
C LYS A 139 -21.25 -9.80 -19.72
N PRO A 140 -21.57 -8.50 -19.55
CA PRO A 140 -20.81 -7.62 -18.67
C PRO A 140 -20.83 -8.10 -17.23
N THR A 141 -19.72 -7.99 -16.51
CA THR A 141 -19.64 -8.42 -15.12
C THR A 141 -20.12 -7.33 -14.18
N LYS A 142 -20.76 -7.74 -13.07
CA LYS A 142 -21.23 -6.80 -12.05
C LYS A 142 -20.13 -6.39 -11.05
N TRP A 143 -19.00 -7.09 -11.05
CA TRP A 143 -17.97 -6.98 -10.02
C TRP A 143 -16.67 -6.35 -10.52
N ALA A 144 -16.31 -6.48 -11.81
CA ALA A 144 -14.99 -6.08 -12.27
C ALA A 144 -14.70 -4.60 -12.03
N ASN A 145 -15.64 -3.71 -12.38
CA ASN A 145 -15.49 -2.26 -12.20
C ASN A 145 -15.26 -1.87 -10.72
N GLU A 146 -16.06 -2.43 -9.82
CA GLU A 146 -15.96 -2.13 -8.39
C GLU A 146 -14.72 -2.76 -7.75
N LEU A 147 -14.32 -3.95 -8.18
CA LEU A 147 -13.06 -4.56 -7.75
C LEU A 147 -11.86 -3.74 -8.21
N THR A 148 -11.85 -3.26 -9.45
CA THR A 148 -10.75 -2.43 -9.96
C THR A 148 -10.71 -1.08 -9.26
N LEU A 149 -11.86 -0.48 -8.95
CA LEU A 149 -11.93 0.73 -8.13
C LEU A 149 -11.33 0.50 -6.73
N TRP A 150 -11.64 -0.65 -6.14
CA TRP A 150 -11.14 -1.00 -4.82
C TRP A 150 -9.61 -1.22 -4.82
N ILE A 151 -9.09 -1.97 -5.79
CA ILE A 151 -7.64 -2.17 -5.98
C ILE A 151 -6.95 -0.84 -6.27
N ALA A 152 -7.53 0.01 -7.12
CA ALA A 152 -6.99 1.33 -7.46
C ALA A 152 -6.85 2.23 -6.21
N GLY A 153 -7.81 2.16 -5.28
CA GLY A 153 -7.73 2.86 -4.00
C GLY A 153 -6.48 2.46 -3.21
N PHE A 154 -6.20 1.17 -3.08
CA PHE A 154 -4.97 0.69 -2.42
C PHE A 154 -3.70 1.06 -3.20
N VAL A 155 -3.71 0.94 -4.53
CA VAL A 155 -2.58 1.33 -5.38
C VAL A 155 -2.22 2.79 -5.16
N PHE A 156 -3.21 3.68 -5.15
CA PHE A 156 -2.98 5.11 -4.93
C PHE A 156 -2.35 5.39 -3.56
N LEU A 157 -2.85 4.76 -2.50
CA LEU A 157 -2.34 4.94 -1.15
C LEU A 157 -0.91 4.39 -1.00
N CYS A 158 -0.67 3.15 -1.42
CA CYS A 158 0.65 2.52 -1.34
C CYS A 158 1.69 3.26 -2.20
N SER A 159 1.28 3.79 -3.36
CA SER A 159 2.14 4.62 -4.22
C SER A 159 2.58 5.90 -3.51
N GLY A 160 1.73 6.53 -2.70
CA GLY A 160 2.09 7.70 -1.91
C GLY A 160 3.20 7.43 -0.89
N PHE A 161 3.15 6.29 -0.21
CA PHE A 161 4.21 5.85 0.71
C PHE A 161 5.53 5.56 -0.02
N TYR A 162 5.44 4.84 -1.15
CA TYR A 162 6.60 4.57 -2.00
C TYR A 162 7.22 5.86 -2.56
N ALA A 163 6.41 6.79 -3.06
CA ALA A 163 6.88 8.08 -3.58
C ALA A 163 7.59 8.92 -2.52
N MET A 164 7.13 8.88 -1.26
CA MET A 164 7.82 9.53 -0.15
C MET A 164 9.21 8.92 0.10
N GLN A 165 9.36 7.60 0.01
CA GLN A 165 10.67 6.97 0.12
C GLN A 165 11.59 7.35 -1.04
N GLN A 166 11.06 7.44 -2.26
CA GLN A 166 11.80 7.83 -3.47
C GLN A 166 12.16 9.33 -3.55
N ARG A 167 11.82 10.14 -2.53
CA ARG A 167 11.99 11.61 -2.53
C ARG A 167 11.23 12.33 -3.65
N CYS A 168 10.27 11.67 -4.30
CA CYS A 168 9.41 12.25 -5.33
C CYS A 168 8.24 13.03 -4.76
N HIS A 169 8.11 13.12 -3.43
CA HIS A 169 7.07 13.95 -2.82
C HIS A 169 7.32 15.42 -3.16
N ILE A 170 6.27 16.11 -3.62
CA ILE A 170 6.36 17.46 -4.19
C ILE A 170 7.17 18.39 -3.27
N ARG A 171 8.30 18.88 -3.77
CA ARG A 171 9.17 19.89 -3.14
C ARG A 171 9.42 21.01 -4.15
N ILE A 172 9.42 22.26 -3.69
CA ILE A 172 9.74 23.42 -4.54
C ILE A 172 11.27 23.51 -4.63
N SER A 173 11.88 22.82 -5.59
CA SER A 173 13.35 22.79 -5.78
C SER A 173 13.96 24.18 -5.95
N ILE A 174 13.33 25.04 -6.77
CA ILE A 174 13.80 26.41 -7.04
C ILE A 174 14.00 27.23 -5.75
N LEU A 175 13.09 27.10 -4.78
CA LEU A 175 13.21 27.82 -3.51
C LEU A 175 14.39 27.30 -2.69
N TYR A 176 14.68 26.01 -2.77
CA TYR A 176 15.80 25.37 -2.07
C TYR A 176 17.14 25.84 -2.65
N ASP A 177 17.21 26.09 -3.95
CA ASP A 177 18.45 26.48 -4.65
C ASP A 177 18.90 27.90 -4.31
N VAL A 178 17.95 28.79 -4.02
CA VAL A 178 18.24 30.21 -3.72
C VAL A 178 18.60 30.43 -2.24
N VAL A 179 18.21 29.53 -1.33
CA VAL A 179 18.41 29.73 0.12
C VAL A 179 19.71 29.10 0.66
N PRO A 180 20.37 29.74 1.64
CA PRO A 180 21.52 29.16 2.32
C PRO A 180 21.14 27.92 3.13
N ARG A 181 22.10 27.01 3.31
CA ARG A 181 21.94 25.72 4.01
C ARG A 181 21.15 25.75 5.32
N PRO A 182 21.34 26.69 6.27
CA PRO A 182 20.56 26.70 7.51
C PRO A 182 19.06 26.93 7.27
N ILE A 183 18.69 27.76 6.30
CA ILE A 183 17.28 28.03 5.96
C ILE A 183 16.67 26.83 5.27
N ARG A 184 17.44 26.13 4.42
CA ARG A 184 17.02 24.86 3.82
C ARG A 184 16.64 23.80 4.87
N LYS A 185 17.50 23.62 5.88
CA LYS A 185 17.22 22.71 7.00
C LYS A 185 15.97 23.11 7.78
N LEU A 186 15.75 24.41 7.99
CA LEU A 186 14.52 24.90 8.62
C LEU A 186 13.27 24.53 7.80
N PHE A 187 13.32 24.66 6.47
CA PHE A 187 12.22 24.26 5.59
C PHE A 187 11.95 22.76 5.62
N ASP A 188 13.00 21.93 5.60
CA ASP A 188 12.84 20.47 5.73
C ASP A 188 12.22 20.07 7.08
N VAL A 189 12.66 20.71 8.18
CA VAL A 189 12.08 20.49 9.51
C VAL A 189 10.62 20.95 9.56
N LEU A 190 10.32 22.14 9.05
CA LEU A 190 8.96 22.69 9.05
C LEU A 190 8.02 21.82 8.22
N SER A 191 8.44 21.42 7.02
CA SER A 191 7.66 20.54 6.15
C SER A 191 7.37 19.19 6.83
N THR A 192 8.40 18.58 7.42
CA THR A 192 8.25 17.32 8.16
C THR A 192 7.30 17.49 9.35
N LEU A 193 7.43 18.58 10.11
CA LEU A 193 6.55 18.88 11.24
C LEU A 193 5.10 19.07 10.80
N MET A 194 4.86 19.76 9.68
CA MET A 194 3.51 19.91 9.12
C MET A 194 2.91 18.57 8.71
N ILE A 195 3.68 17.70 8.04
CA ILE A 195 3.24 16.34 7.67
C ILE A 195 2.86 15.53 8.93
N VAL A 196 3.72 15.54 9.95
CA VAL A 196 3.47 14.82 11.20
C VAL A 196 2.25 15.36 11.93
N THR A 197 2.15 16.68 12.06
CA THR A 197 1.02 17.34 12.76
C THR A 197 -0.30 17.07 12.03
N PHE A 198 -0.30 17.17 10.70
CA PHE A 198 -1.46 16.83 9.88
C PHE A 198 -1.84 15.35 10.02
N SER A 199 -0.86 14.44 9.95
CA SER A 199 -1.09 13.01 10.11
C SER A 199 -1.72 12.67 11.46
N VAL A 200 -1.13 13.16 12.55
CA VAL A 200 -1.65 12.93 13.91
C VAL A 200 -3.02 13.56 14.09
N GLY A 201 -3.21 14.80 13.63
CA GLY A 201 -4.49 15.50 13.70
C GLY A 201 -5.60 14.78 12.94
N LEU A 202 -5.31 14.26 11.74
CA LEU A 202 -6.27 13.53 10.93
C LEU A 202 -6.64 12.18 11.56
N VAL A 203 -5.67 11.45 12.10
CA VAL A 203 -5.91 10.18 12.82
C VAL A 203 -6.77 10.43 14.04
N PHE A 204 -6.42 11.43 14.86
CA PHE A 204 -7.18 11.76 16.06
C PHE A 204 -8.62 12.20 15.73
N GLY A 205 -8.79 13.10 14.77
CA GLY A 205 -10.11 13.61 14.37
C GLY A 205 -11.00 12.55 13.71
N SER A 206 -10.40 11.62 12.96
CA SER A 206 -11.14 10.62 12.18
C SER A 206 -11.29 9.27 12.90
N TYR A 207 -10.65 9.07 14.06
CA TYR A 207 -10.57 7.77 14.74
C TYR A 207 -11.93 7.10 14.94
N LYS A 208 -12.89 7.82 15.54
CA LYS A 208 -14.23 7.28 15.79
C LYS A 208 -14.97 6.96 14.50
N GLN A 209 -14.88 7.85 13.51
CA GLN A 209 -15.56 7.66 12.24
C GLN A 209 -15.02 6.42 11.50
N VAL A 210 -13.70 6.26 11.46
CA VAL A 210 -13.05 5.23 10.66
C VAL A 210 -13.09 3.87 11.37
N PHE A 211 -12.62 3.79 12.61
CA PHE A 211 -12.49 2.51 13.30
C PHE A 211 -13.82 2.00 13.88
N ILE A 212 -14.67 2.90 14.41
CA ILE A 212 -15.94 2.49 15.02
C ILE A 212 -17.06 2.44 13.97
N ASN A 213 -17.26 3.51 13.21
CA ASN A 213 -18.41 3.55 12.31
C ASN A 213 -18.22 2.75 11.02
N LYS A 214 -17.01 2.72 10.45
CA LYS A 214 -16.75 2.02 9.18
C LYS A 214 -16.19 0.62 9.36
N LEU A 215 -15.06 0.47 10.07
CA LEU A 215 -14.38 -0.81 10.20
C LEU A 215 -15.13 -1.77 11.11
N TYR A 216 -15.47 -1.35 12.33
CA TYR A 216 -16.12 -2.22 13.32
C TYR A 216 -17.52 -2.67 12.89
N ARG A 217 -18.28 -1.80 12.23
CA ARG A 217 -19.59 -2.16 11.66
C ARG A 217 -19.49 -2.89 10.31
N TRP A 218 -18.27 -2.99 9.77
CA TRP A 218 -17.96 -3.55 8.48
C TRP A 218 -18.85 -2.99 7.35
N GLU A 219 -18.77 -1.67 7.17
CA GLU A 219 -19.59 -0.96 6.19
C GLU A 219 -19.21 -1.30 4.74
N MET A 220 -20.23 -1.68 3.98
CA MET A 220 -20.13 -2.10 2.59
C MET A 220 -20.54 -0.98 1.63
N PHE A 221 -20.24 -1.13 0.34
CA PHE A 221 -20.44 -0.08 -0.66
C PHE A 221 -21.91 0.12 -1.08
N GLY A 222 -22.78 -0.87 -0.87
CA GLY A 222 -24.24 -0.80 -1.13
C GLY A 222 -24.65 -1.08 -2.58
N THR A 223 -23.79 -1.75 -3.36
CA THR A 223 -23.95 -2.02 -4.80
C THR A 223 -24.18 -3.50 -5.09
N ALA A 224 -24.07 -3.95 -6.35
CA ALA A 224 -24.34 -5.34 -6.72
C ALA A 224 -23.22 -6.31 -6.29
N PHE A 225 -21.95 -5.91 -6.40
CA PHE A 225 -20.81 -6.68 -5.90
C PHE A 225 -20.56 -6.36 -4.41
N ASP A 226 -20.81 -5.11 -4.03
CA ASP A 226 -20.82 -4.65 -2.64
C ASP A 226 -19.49 -4.93 -1.90
N PRO A 227 -18.34 -4.50 -2.44
CA PRO A 227 -17.06 -4.68 -1.75
C PRO A 227 -16.98 -3.82 -0.47
N PRO A 228 -16.18 -4.21 0.53
CA PRO A 228 -15.98 -3.45 1.77
C PRO A 228 -15.06 -2.23 1.56
N ILE A 229 -15.35 -1.38 0.57
CA ILE A 229 -14.53 -0.21 0.23
C ILE A 229 -14.44 0.76 1.43
N PRO A 230 -15.54 1.23 2.05
CA PRO A 230 -15.45 2.16 3.17
C PRO A 230 -14.75 1.57 4.38
N ALA A 231 -15.07 0.31 4.72
CA ALA A 231 -14.50 -0.39 5.86
C ALA A 231 -12.99 -0.64 5.75
N THR A 232 -12.44 -0.73 4.53
CA THR A 232 -11.02 -1.09 4.33
C THR A 232 -10.15 0.07 3.87
N ILE A 233 -10.64 0.90 2.93
CA ILE A 233 -9.87 2.03 2.40
C ILE A 233 -9.70 3.13 3.45
N GLN A 234 -10.74 3.45 4.24
CA GLN A 234 -10.62 4.53 5.22
C GLN A 234 -9.60 4.24 6.33
N PRO A 235 -9.57 3.05 6.96
CA PRO A 235 -8.48 2.69 7.87
C PRO A 235 -7.11 2.69 7.17
N MET A 236 -7.06 2.21 5.92
CA MET A 236 -5.81 2.17 5.15
C MET A 236 -5.24 3.58 4.90
N ILE A 237 -6.09 4.58 4.64
CA ILE A 237 -5.68 5.98 4.51
C ILE A 237 -4.93 6.43 5.77
N LEU A 238 -5.49 6.16 6.95
CA LEU A 238 -4.88 6.56 8.22
C LEU A 238 -3.57 5.82 8.48
N ILE A 239 -3.50 4.51 8.18
CA ILE A 239 -2.30 3.71 8.32
C ILE A 239 -1.18 4.20 7.40
N ILE A 240 -1.48 4.40 6.10
CA ILE A 240 -0.51 4.91 5.13
C ILE A 240 -0.04 6.31 5.51
N LEU A 241 -0.94 7.19 5.96
CA LEU A 241 -0.56 8.55 6.33
C LEU A 241 0.44 8.55 7.49
N MET A 242 0.22 7.67 8.49
CA MET A 242 1.19 7.48 9.56
C MET A 242 2.52 6.93 9.03
N LEU A 243 2.50 5.95 8.13
CA LEU A 243 3.72 5.43 7.50
C LEU A 243 4.47 6.52 6.70
N ILE A 244 3.76 7.37 5.96
CA ILE A 244 4.32 8.53 5.25
C ILE A 244 4.96 9.50 6.25
N SER A 245 4.33 9.78 7.39
CA SER A 245 4.88 10.66 8.42
C SER A 245 6.17 10.09 9.03
N VAL A 246 6.21 8.78 9.28
CA VAL A 246 7.41 8.09 9.78
C VAL A 246 8.52 8.11 8.73
N GLN A 247 8.18 7.89 7.46
CA GLN A 247 9.13 7.96 6.35
C GLN A 247 9.66 9.38 6.17
N ALA A 248 8.84 10.42 6.31
CA ALA A 248 9.28 11.81 6.24
C ALA A 248 10.30 12.14 7.34
N ILE A 249 10.07 11.67 8.57
CA ILE A 249 11.05 11.78 9.66
C ILE A 249 12.33 11.00 9.33
N ALA A 250 12.22 9.77 8.84
CA ALA A 250 13.36 8.96 8.46
C ALA A 250 14.20 9.63 7.37
N ASN A 251 13.54 10.26 6.39
CA ASN A 251 14.15 11.02 5.31
C ASN A 251 14.89 12.25 5.86
N LEU A 252 14.26 13.01 6.74
CA LEU A 252 14.87 14.18 7.38
C LEU A 252 16.16 13.81 8.14
N ILE A 253 16.14 12.69 8.88
CA ILE A 253 17.31 12.19 9.61
C ILE A 253 18.39 11.69 8.64
N ALA A 254 17.98 10.97 7.59
CA ALA A 254 18.90 10.40 6.61
C ALA A 254 19.66 11.49 5.82
N ASP A 255 18.96 12.58 5.49
CA ASP A 255 19.45 13.64 4.62
C ASP A 255 20.11 14.79 5.38
N TRP A 256 20.06 14.79 6.72
CA TRP A 256 20.49 15.91 7.57
C TRP A 256 21.94 16.39 7.36
N HIS A 257 22.83 15.46 7.00
CA HIS A 257 24.26 15.72 6.80
C HIS A 257 24.66 15.68 5.32
N LEU A 258 23.71 15.45 4.41
CA LEU A 258 24.01 15.44 2.99
C LEU A 258 24.18 16.87 2.49
N ASP A 259 25.16 17.05 1.61
CA ASP A 259 25.33 18.30 0.90
C ASP A 259 24.19 18.46 -0.12
N PRO A 260 23.66 19.69 -0.30
CA PRO A 260 22.86 20.04 -1.46
C PRO A 260 23.46 19.51 -2.76
N GLU A 261 22.76 18.59 -3.42
CA GLU A 261 22.98 18.38 -4.85
C GLU A 261 22.40 19.62 -5.54
N PHE A 262 23.30 20.46 -6.07
CA PHE A 262 22.91 21.56 -6.94
C PHE A 262 22.66 20.96 -8.31
N TYR A 263 21.40 20.75 -8.67
CA TYR A 263 21.04 20.48 -10.05
C TYR A 263 21.22 21.78 -10.83
N SER A 264 22.41 22.02 -11.39
CA SER A 264 22.54 23.06 -12.39
C SER A 264 21.64 22.66 -13.56
N HIS A 265 20.75 23.53 -14.02
CA HIS A 265 19.85 23.24 -15.16
C HIS A 265 20.61 22.92 -16.47
N ASP A 266 21.94 23.05 -16.48
CA ASP A 266 22.81 22.85 -17.62
C ASP A 266 23.61 21.52 -17.57
N GLU A 267 23.69 20.82 -16.43
CA GLU A 267 24.30 19.49 -16.35
C GLU A 267 23.21 18.42 -16.53
N ILE A 268 23.05 17.99 -17.77
CA ILE A 268 22.37 16.74 -18.08
C ILE A 268 23.15 15.62 -17.38
N ASP A 269 22.53 14.95 -16.40
CA ASP A 269 23.14 13.82 -15.71
C ASP A 269 23.32 12.67 -16.72
N GLU A 270 24.54 12.56 -17.26
CA GLU A 270 24.87 11.53 -18.27
C GLU A 270 24.67 10.12 -17.70
N ASP A 271 24.78 9.93 -16.39
CA ASP A 271 24.52 8.65 -15.73
C ASP A 271 23.02 8.35 -15.68
N GLU A 272 22.18 9.36 -15.44
CA GLU A 272 20.71 9.22 -15.52
C GLU A 272 20.25 8.94 -16.97
N ILE A 273 20.83 9.64 -17.96
CA ILE A 273 20.57 9.34 -19.38
C ILE A 273 21.06 7.94 -19.74
N ALA A 274 22.25 7.53 -19.29
CA ALA A 274 22.78 6.21 -19.54
C ALA A 274 21.92 5.12 -18.88
N ALA A 275 21.39 5.37 -17.68
CA ALA A 275 20.45 4.49 -17.00
C ALA A 275 19.11 4.38 -17.76
N ILE A 276 18.57 5.51 -18.23
CA ILE A 276 17.37 5.55 -19.08
C ILE A 276 17.63 4.75 -20.37
N LYS A 277 18.71 5.05 -21.10
CA LYS A 277 19.15 4.36 -22.31
C LYS A 277 19.28 2.84 -22.12
N ARG A 278 19.97 2.42 -21.06
CA ARG A 278 20.12 1.01 -20.69
C ARG A 278 18.78 0.34 -20.40
N SER A 279 17.81 1.06 -19.83
CA SER A 279 16.47 0.52 -19.53
C SER A 279 15.57 0.37 -20.76
N ILE A 280 15.73 1.24 -21.78
CA ILE A 280 15.00 1.16 -23.06
C ILE A 280 15.72 0.30 -24.10
N GLY A 281 16.89 -0.26 -23.76
CA GLY A 281 17.68 -1.11 -24.65
C GLY A 281 18.34 -0.36 -25.81
N VAL A 282 18.53 0.94 -25.66
CA VAL A 282 19.24 1.79 -26.62
C VAL A 282 20.65 1.99 -26.08
N GLU A 283 21.67 1.46 -26.76
CA GLU A 283 23.08 1.79 -26.47
C GLU A 283 23.40 3.24 -26.87
#